data_AF-R3I7A0-F1
#
_entry.id   AF-R3I7A0-F1
#
_cell.length_a   1.000
_cell.length_b   1.000
_cell.length_c   1.000
_cell.angle_alpha   90.00
_cell.angle_beta   90.00
_cell.angle_gamma   90.00
#
_symmetry.space_group_name_H-M   'P 1'
#
loop_
_entity.id
_entity.type
_entity.pdbx_description
1 polymer ?
#
loop_
_entity_poly.entity_id
_entity_poly.type
_entity_poly.pdbx_seq_one_letter_code
_entity_poly.pdbx_strand_id
1 'polypeptide(L)'
;MEGKIVSSTSSAQTAVSKLIGINERLEAPKVTFSGSTVSGMTKGKQVNAQVLTNLTDLTNCVWKQAEKFPQIAEKIAYRDQQSAEQFRGGGR
;
A
#
# COMPACT_ATOMS: atom_id res chain seq x y z
N MET A 1 32.13 -17.42 0.59
CA MET A 1 30.66 -17.28 0.72
C MET A 1 30.21 -16.35 -0.39
N GLU A 2 29.50 -16.85 -1.40
CA GLU A 2 28.86 -15.96 -2.38
C GLU A 2 27.70 -15.22 -1.72
N GLY A 3 27.70 -13.89 -1.78
CA GLY A 3 26.60 -13.07 -1.30
C GLY A 3 25.33 -13.44 -2.04
N LYS A 4 24.39 -14.10 -1.36
CA LYS A 4 23.10 -14.48 -1.94
C LYS A 4 22.22 -13.24 -2.02
N ILE A 5 21.83 -12.84 -3.23
CA ILE A 5 20.80 -11.82 -3.44
C ILE A 5 19.48 -12.40 -2.91
N VAL A 6 18.96 -11.82 -1.83
CA VAL A 6 17.73 -12.31 -1.16
C VAL A 6 16.51 -11.47 -1.55
N SER A 7 16.74 -10.30 -2.15
CA SER A 7 15.72 -9.38 -2.60
C SER A 7 15.03 -9.87 -3.88
N SER A 8 13.69 -9.82 -3.91
CA SER A 8 12.88 -10.19 -5.07
C SER A 8 11.87 -9.08 -5.37
N THR A 9 12.21 -8.28 -6.37
CA THR A 9 11.33 -7.21 -6.90
C THR A 9 10.01 -7.77 -7.42
N SER A 10 10.06 -8.93 -8.09
CA SER A 10 8.87 -9.64 -8.57
C SER A 10 7.94 -10.09 -7.45
N SER A 11 8.48 -10.58 -6.32
CA SER A 11 7.68 -10.94 -5.15
C SER A 11 7.03 -9.71 -4.51
N ALA A 12 7.76 -8.60 -4.42
CA ALA A 12 7.23 -7.32 -3.91
C ALA A 12 6.12 -6.77 -4.82
N GLN A 13 6.31 -6.79 -6.14
CA GLN A 13 5.30 -6.39 -7.12
C GLN A 13 4.08 -7.29 -7.09
N THR A 14 4.25 -8.60 -6.93
CA THR A 14 3.13 -9.54 -6.78
C THR A 14 2.33 -9.26 -5.50
N ALA A 15 3.00 -8.95 -4.38
CA ALA A 15 2.35 -8.60 -3.13
C ALA A 15 1.53 -7.31 -3.25
N VAL A 16 2.07 -6.27 -3.91
CA VAL A 16 1.34 -5.02 -4.20
C VAL A 16 0.19 -5.25 -5.17
N SER A 17 0.37 -6.13 -6.16
CA SER A 17 -0.67 -6.43 -7.15
C SER A 17 -1.90 -7.08 -6.54
N LYS A 18 -1.77 -7.77 -5.40
CA LYS A 18 -2.92 -8.31 -4.64
C LYS A 18 -3.79 -7.22 -4.00
N LEU A 19 -3.29 -5.99 -3.92
CA LEU A 19 -4.04 -4.83 -3.45
C LEU A 19 -4.74 -4.10 -4.63
N ILE A 20 -4.40 -4.43 -5.88
CA ILE A 20 -5.06 -3.88 -7.09
C ILE A 20 -6.51 -4.40 -7.11
N GLY A 21 -7.46 -3.50 -7.37
CA GLY A 21 -8.91 -3.73 -7.22
C GLY A 21 -9.51 -3.18 -5.92
N ILE A 22 -8.72 -3.00 -4.85
CA ILE A 22 -9.11 -2.24 -3.65
C ILE A 22 -8.95 -0.74 -3.91
N ASN A 23 -7.92 -0.37 -4.69
CA ASN A 23 -7.63 1.01 -5.11
C ASN A 23 -8.75 1.59 -6.01
N GLU A 24 -9.32 0.79 -6.90
CA GLU A 24 -10.30 1.28 -7.90
C GLU A 24 -11.64 1.77 -7.29
N ARG A 25 -11.84 1.56 -5.98
CA ARG A 25 -13.03 1.99 -5.23
C ARG A 25 -12.70 2.91 -4.06
N LEU A 26 -11.59 3.64 -4.14
CA LEU A 26 -11.15 4.59 -3.10
C LEU A 26 -11.98 5.90 -3.04
N GLU A 27 -13.14 5.97 -3.68
CA GLU A 27 -14.08 7.05 -3.40
C GLU A 27 -15.05 6.60 -2.30
N ALA A 28 -15.20 7.45 -1.28
CA ALA A 28 -16.16 7.21 -0.23
C ALA A 28 -17.57 7.05 -0.86
N PRO A 29 -18.28 5.93 -0.64
CA PRO A 29 -19.59 5.71 -1.22
C PRO A 29 -20.54 6.86 -0.84
N LYS A 30 -21.19 7.47 -1.83
CA LYS A 30 -22.24 8.47 -1.60
C LYS A 30 -23.50 7.77 -1.12
N VAL A 31 -23.63 7.60 0.20
CA VAL A 31 -24.84 7.05 0.82
C VAL A 31 -25.86 8.19 0.99
N THR A 32 -26.94 8.13 0.23
CA THR A 32 -28.08 9.03 0.37
C THR A 32 -29.11 8.43 1.30
N PHE A 33 -29.52 9.18 2.31
CA PHE A 33 -30.56 8.78 3.24
C PHE A 33 -31.81 9.62 3.00
N SER A 34 -32.98 9.01 2.96
CA SER A 34 -34.27 9.72 2.93
C SER A 34 -34.34 10.78 4.04
N GLY A 35 -34.94 11.93 3.74
CA GLY A 35 -35.01 13.07 4.67
C GLY A 35 -35.72 12.69 5.96
N SER A 36 -34.99 12.62 7.07
CA SER A 36 -35.52 12.37 8.41
C SER A 36 -35.20 13.58 9.28
N THR A 37 -36.17 14.02 10.08
CA THR A 37 -36.04 15.14 11.00
C THR A 37 -35.69 14.70 12.43
N VAL A 38 -35.69 13.39 12.71
CA VAL A 38 -35.29 12.83 14.01
C VAL A 38 -33.80 13.11 14.25
N SER A 39 -33.48 13.82 15.35
CA SER A 39 -32.11 14.25 15.70
C SER A 39 -31.09 13.10 15.70
N GLY A 40 -31.48 11.93 16.23
CA GLY A 40 -30.63 10.73 16.23
C GLY A 40 -30.30 10.24 14.81
N MET A 41 -31.26 10.28 13.89
CA MET A 41 -31.03 9.92 12.50
C MET A 41 -30.08 10.90 11.81
N THR A 42 -30.24 12.21 12.04
CA THR A 42 -29.33 13.23 11.48
C THR A 42 -27.89 13.03 11.95
N LYS A 43 -27.68 12.79 13.26
CA LYS A 43 -26.37 12.46 13.81
C LYS A 43 -25.82 11.15 13.22
N GLY A 44 -26.67 10.13 13.09
CA GLY A 44 -26.31 8.86 12.45
C GLY A 44 -25.80 9.04 11.02
N LYS A 45 -26.45 9.88 10.21
CA LYS A 45 -25.99 10.22 8.85
C LYS A 45 -24.59 10.84 8.86
N GLN A 46 -24.35 11.80 9.76
CA GLN A 46 -23.07 12.48 9.88
C GLN A 46 -21.95 11.50 10.29
N VAL A 47 -22.19 10.68 11.32
CA VAL A 47 -21.22 9.69 11.78
C VAL A 47 -20.92 8.67 10.68
N ASN A 48 -21.95 8.16 10.00
CA ASN A 48 -21.75 7.23 8.89
C ASN A 48 -20.90 7.83 7.77
N ALA A 49 -21.17 9.07 7.37
CA ALA A 49 -20.37 9.77 6.37
C ALA A 49 -18.91 9.92 6.81
N GLN A 50 -18.67 10.32 8.06
CA GLN A 50 -17.31 10.44 8.62
C GLN A 50 -16.57 9.10 8.65
N VAL A 51 -17.24 8.01 9.06
CA VAL A 51 -16.63 6.67 9.09
C VAL A 51 -16.25 6.20 7.69
N LEU A 52 -17.13 6.39 6.71
CA LEU A 52 -16.84 6.04 5.31
C LEU A 52 -15.66 6.83 4.75
N THR A 53 -15.58 8.13 5.02
CA THR A 53 -14.43 8.96 4.64
C THR A 53 -13.15 8.46 5.31
N ASN A 54 -13.16 8.23 6.62
CA ASN A 54 -11.98 7.80 7.36
C ASN A 54 -11.46 6.42 6.89
N LEU A 55 -12.36 5.48 6.58
CA LEU A 55 -11.99 4.17 6.02
C LEU A 55 -11.36 4.29 4.63
N THR A 56 -11.88 5.21 3.83
CA THR A 56 -11.35 5.53 2.51
C THR A 56 -9.93 6.10 2.63
N ASP A 57 -9.72 7.05 3.53
CA ASP A 57 -8.40 7.66 3.80
C ASP A 57 -7.39 6.64 4.35
N LEU A 58 -7.84 5.74 5.22
CA LEU A 58 -6.99 4.66 5.74
C LEU A 58 -6.52 3.73 4.61
N THR A 59 -7.44 3.33 3.73
CA THR A 59 -7.12 2.44 2.60
C THR A 59 -6.15 3.12 1.63
N ASN A 60 -6.37 4.40 1.33
CA ASN A 60 -5.45 5.26 0.59
C ASN A 60 -4.05 5.29 1.20
N CYS A 61 -3.96 5.45 2.53
CA CYS A 61 -2.69 5.49 3.24
C CYS A 61 -1.95 4.16 3.13
N VAL A 62 -2.63 3.04 3.39
CA VAL A 62 -2.07 1.68 3.28
C VAL A 62 -1.57 1.42 1.86
N TRP A 63 -2.35 1.79 0.84
CA TRP A 63 -1.96 1.67 -0.56
C TRP A 63 -0.66 2.44 -0.87
N LYS A 64 -0.58 3.71 -0.47
CA LYS A 64 0.62 4.54 -0.64
C LYS A 64 1.86 3.96 0.05
N GLN A 65 1.69 3.25 1.18
CA GLN A 65 2.83 2.56 1.80
C GLN A 65 3.19 1.28 1.04
N ALA A 66 2.20 0.53 0.56
CA ALA A 66 2.43 -0.70 -0.18
C ALA A 66 3.23 -0.45 -1.47
N GLU A 67 2.93 0.62 -2.20
CA GLU A 67 3.67 1.02 -3.42
C GLU A 67 5.16 1.32 -3.19
N LYS A 68 5.60 1.52 -1.93
CA LYS A 68 7.01 1.71 -1.60
C LYS A 68 7.78 0.40 -1.54
N PHE A 69 7.13 -0.74 -1.29
CA PHE A 69 7.84 -2.02 -1.18
C PHE A 69 8.60 -2.43 -2.44
N PRO A 70 8.05 -2.29 -3.66
CA PRO A 70 8.80 -2.51 -4.90
C PRO A 70 10.06 -1.65 -5.01
N GLN A 71 9.96 -0.35 -4.68
CA GLN A 71 11.09 0.59 -4.75
C GLN A 71 12.18 0.23 -3.73
N ILE A 72 11.79 -0.20 -2.52
CA ILE A 72 12.72 -0.67 -1.50
C ILE A 72 13.40 -1.96 -1.96
N ALA A 73 12.63 -2.91 -2.51
CA ALA A 73 13.18 -4.16 -3.02
C ALA A 73 14.19 -3.93 -4.15
N GLU A 74 13.92 -2.99 -5.06
CA GLU A 74 14.84 -2.60 -6.12
C GLU A 74 16.14 -2.00 -5.56
N LYS A 75 16.04 -1.08 -4.59
CA LYS A 75 17.23 -0.50 -3.93
C LYS A 75 18.06 -1.55 -3.19
N ILE A 76 17.43 -2.54 -2.57
CA ILE A 76 18.13 -3.65 -1.92
C ILE A 76 18.82 -4.51 -2.98
N ALA A 77 18.12 -4.89 -4.06
CA ALA A 77 18.69 -5.69 -5.14
C ALA A 77 19.92 -5.03 -5.78
N TYR A 78 19.85 -3.71 -6.02
CA TYR A 78 20.98 -2.95 -6.53
C TYR A 78 22.19 -2.98 -5.57
N ARG A 79 21.97 -2.80 -4.27
CA ARG A 79 23.06 -2.86 -3.26
C ARG A 79 23.63 -4.27 -3.12
N ASP A 80 22.79 -5.30 -3.16
CA ASP A 80 23.21 -6.69 -3.09
C ASP A 80 24.11 -7.04 -4.30
N GLN A 81 23.76 -6.56 -5.50
CA GLN A 81 24.59 -6.72 -6.70
C GLN A 81 25.95 -6.03 -6.56
N GLN A 82 25.98 -4.75 -6.15
CA GLN A 82 27.25 -4.03 -5.94
C GLN A 82 28.14 -4.73 -4.90
N SER A 83 27.55 -5.22 -3.81
CA SER A 83 28.29 -5.93 -2.77
C SER A 83 28.86 -7.24 -3.32
N ALA A 84 28.07 -8.00 -4.08
CA ALA A 84 28.52 -9.24 -4.71
C ALA A 84 29.67 -9.00 -5.71
N GLU A 85 29.62 -7.90 -6.48
CA GLU A 85 30.70 -7.50 -7.38
C GLU A 85 31.98 -7.13 -6.60
N GLN A 86 31.88 -6.35 -5.52
CA GLN A 86 33.02 -6.01 -4.65
C GLN A 86 33.66 -7.26 -4.03
N PHE A 87 32.86 -8.21 -3.53
CA PHE A 87 33.37 -9.48 -3.01
C PHE A 87 34.03 -10.34 -4.10
N ARG A 88 33.56 -10.29 -5.35
CA ARG A 88 34.21 -10.97 -6.47
C ARG A 88 35.50 -10.28 -6.93
N GLY A 89 35.57 -8.95 -6.85
CA GLY A 89 36.74 -8.15 -7.24
C GLY A 89 37.87 -8.11 -6.19
N GLY A 90 37.55 -8.30 -4.91
CA GLY A 90 38.50 -8.27 -3.79
C GLY A 90 39.21 -9.61 -3.48
N GLY A 91 39.02 -10.63 -4.31
CA GLY A 91 39.62 -11.97 -4.15
C GLY A 91 40.98 -12.16 -4.84
N ARG A 92 41.78 -11.10 -5.02
CA ARG A 92 43.16 -11.19 -5.50
C ARG A 92 44.14 -10.94 -4.36
#